data_AF-A0A3C0IB30-F1
#
_entry.id   AF-A0A3C0IB30-F1
#
_cell.length_a   1.000
_cell.length_b   1.000
_cell.length_c   1.000
_cell.angle_alpha   90.00
_cell.angle_beta   90.00
_cell.angle_gamma   90.00
#
_symmetry.space_group_name_H-M   'P 1'
#
loop_
_entity.id
_entity.type
_entity.pdbx_description
1 polymer ?
#
loop_
_entity_poly.entity_id
_entity_poly.type
_entity_poly.pdbx_seq_one_letter_code
_entity_poly.pdbx_strand_id
1 'polypeptide(L)'
;PLRYGTEVAQGTEVRQFDGKMYLLESWLRADFALVKAWKGDTAGNLIFRGTARNFNPMMATAGKITIAEVEELVPVGELDPNHIHTPGIYVQRIFLGKNYEKRIEQRTITQS
;
A
#
# COMPACT_ATOMS: atom_id res chain seq x y z
N PRO A 1 12.02 -16.06 15.88
CA PRO A 1 12.05 -14.64 15.42
C PRO A 1 12.03 -14.61 13.89
N LEU A 2 11.50 -13.54 13.27
CA LEU A 2 11.41 -13.45 11.82
C LEU A 2 12.82 -13.55 11.20
N ARG A 3 13.02 -14.49 10.26
CA ARG A 3 14.25 -14.70 9.45
C ARG A 3 15.55 -15.03 10.23
N TYR A 4 15.60 -14.97 11.56
CA TYR A 4 16.80 -15.36 12.32
C TYR A 4 17.19 -16.82 12.03
N GLY A 5 18.47 -17.05 11.73
CA GLY A 5 19.01 -18.38 11.36
C GLY A 5 18.77 -18.78 9.90
N THR A 6 18.28 -17.87 9.05
CA THR A 6 18.12 -18.09 7.60
C THR A 6 19.22 -17.37 6.82
N GLU A 7 19.42 -17.74 5.55
CA GLU A 7 20.36 -17.06 4.65
C GLU A 7 20.07 -15.56 4.52
N VAL A 8 18.80 -15.16 4.57
CA VAL A 8 18.39 -13.75 4.45
C VAL A 8 18.84 -12.89 5.64
N ALA A 9 19.19 -13.50 6.77
CA ALA A 9 19.71 -12.78 7.94
C ALA A 9 21.21 -12.46 7.85
N GLN A 10 21.92 -12.99 6.84
CA GLN A 10 23.35 -12.78 6.69
C GLN A 10 23.66 -11.31 6.40
N GLY A 11 24.55 -10.71 7.22
CA GLY A 11 24.93 -9.30 7.10
C GLY A 11 23.99 -8.32 7.79
N THR A 12 22.86 -8.78 8.34
CA THR A 12 21.96 -7.93 9.14
C THR A 12 22.39 -7.92 10.60
N GLU A 13 22.35 -6.75 11.24
CA GLU A 13 22.68 -6.64 12.66
C GLU A 13 21.67 -7.42 13.53
N VAL A 14 22.18 -8.15 14.53
CA VAL A 14 21.37 -8.98 15.43
C VAL A 14 21.52 -8.48 16.86
N ARG A 15 20.39 -8.36 17.59
CA ARG A 15 20.39 -8.04 19.02
C ARG A 15 19.48 -9.00 19.81
N GLN A 16 19.85 -9.27 21.05
CA GLN A 16 19.03 -10.07 21.96
C GLN A 16 18.15 -9.17 22.82
N PHE A 17 16.85 -9.48 22.86
CA PHE A 17 15.87 -8.84 23.75
C PHE A 17 15.04 -9.95 24.41
N ASP A 18 14.92 -9.93 25.75
CA ASP A 18 14.15 -10.90 26.53
C ASP A 18 14.46 -12.38 26.17
N GLY A 19 15.75 -12.69 26.00
CA GLY A 19 16.21 -14.03 25.65
C GLY A 19 16.00 -14.44 24.18
N LYS A 20 15.42 -13.59 23.33
CA LYS A 20 15.16 -13.86 21.91
C LYS A 20 16.04 -12.99 21.01
N MET A 21 16.52 -13.55 19.90
CA MET A 21 17.33 -12.85 18.90
C MET A 21 16.44 -12.11 17.90
N TYR A 22 16.78 -10.87 17.55
CA TYR A 22 16.04 -10.05 16.58
C TYR A 22 17.00 -9.44 15.56
N LEU A 23 16.52 -9.24 14.34
CA LEU A 23 17.25 -8.58 13.26
C LEU A 23 16.88 -7.09 13.23
N LEU A 24 17.87 -6.23 12.99
CA LEU A 24 17.66 -4.81 12.75
C LEU A 24 17.33 -4.57 11.27
N GLU A 25 16.07 -4.28 10.99
CA GLU A 25 15.62 -3.89 9.64
C GLU A 25 15.54 -2.37 9.52
N SER A 26 16.05 -1.82 8.42
CA SER A 26 15.93 -0.40 8.11
C SER A 26 14.56 -0.09 7.48
N TRP A 27 14.10 1.16 7.58
CA TRP A 27 12.87 1.57 6.90
C TRP A 27 13.08 1.59 5.38
N LEU A 28 12.02 1.29 4.63
CA LEU A 28 12.03 1.42 3.17
C LEU A 28 11.93 2.90 2.78
N ARG A 29 12.85 3.38 1.94
CA ARG A 29 12.72 4.67 1.24
C ARG A 29 12.57 4.43 -0.25
N ALA A 30 11.62 5.10 -0.87
CA ALA A 30 11.44 5.07 -2.31
C ALA A 30 11.35 6.49 -2.87
N ASP A 31 11.96 6.73 -4.03
CA ASP A 31 11.79 7.99 -4.75
C ASP A 31 10.34 8.13 -5.26
N PHE A 32 9.75 7.02 -5.70
CA PHE A 32 8.39 6.95 -6.21
C PHE A 32 7.61 5.81 -5.55
N ALA A 33 6.34 6.08 -5.25
CA ALA A 33 5.37 5.06 -4.87
C ALA A 33 4.22 5.04 -5.89
N LEU A 34 4.00 3.88 -6.51
CA LEU A 34 2.89 3.68 -7.43
C LEU A 34 1.82 2.86 -6.71
N VAL A 35 0.63 3.43 -6.55
CA VAL A 35 -0.45 2.82 -5.77
C VAL A 35 -1.75 2.77 -6.57
N LYS A 36 -2.56 1.74 -6.32
CA LYS A 36 -3.87 1.54 -6.93
C LYS A 36 -4.95 1.66 -5.88
N ALA A 37 -5.86 2.61 -6.05
CA ALA A 37 -7.05 2.76 -5.20
C ALA A 37 -8.34 2.47 -5.98
N TRP A 38 -9.43 2.30 -5.24
CA TRP A 38 -10.77 2.19 -5.83
C TRP A 38 -11.30 3.58 -6.15
N LYS A 39 -11.42 4.46 -5.15
CA LYS A 39 -11.80 5.85 -5.34
C LYS A 39 -10.71 6.78 -4.86
N GLY A 40 -10.62 7.96 -5.46
CA GLY A 40 -9.93 9.08 -4.86
C GLY A 40 -10.53 10.41 -5.23
N ASP A 41 -10.23 11.44 -4.43
CA ASP A 41 -10.66 12.80 -4.73
C ASP A 41 -9.55 13.66 -5.35
N THR A 42 -9.89 14.85 -5.85
CA THR A 42 -8.92 15.77 -6.44
C THR A 42 -7.89 16.33 -5.45
N ALA A 43 -8.07 16.11 -4.14
CA ALA A 43 -7.07 16.41 -3.10
C ALA A 43 -6.15 15.21 -2.78
N GLY A 44 -6.37 14.06 -3.42
CA GLY A 44 -5.54 12.86 -3.28
C GLY A 44 -5.99 11.91 -2.17
N ASN A 45 -7.12 12.14 -1.50
CA ASN A 45 -7.64 11.19 -0.52
C ASN A 45 -8.05 9.88 -1.21
N LEU A 46 -7.68 8.73 -0.64
CA LEU A 46 -7.91 7.43 -1.27
C LEU A 46 -8.78 6.49 -0.44
N ILE A 47 -9.65 5.76 -1.14
CA ILE A 47 -10.43 4.64 -0.62
C ILE A 47 -10.06 3.38 -1.42
N PHE A 48 -9.92 2.26 -0.72
CA PHE A 48 -9.54 0.96 -1.29
C PHE A 48 -10.69 -0.03 -1.07
N ARG A 49 -10.80 -1.02 -1.96
CA ARG A 49 -11.90 -1.99 -1.93
C ARG A 49 -11.40 -3.40 -1.62
N GLY A 50 -11.93 -4.00 -0.56
CA GLY A 50 -11.58 -5.36 -0.13
C GLY A 50 -10.08 -5.54 0.10
N THR A 51 -9.56 -6.69 -0.33
CA THR A 51 -8.15 -7.07 -0.17
C THR A 51 -7.19 -6.28 -1.09
N ALA A 52 -7.71 -5.49 -2.05
CA ALA A 52 -6.89 -4.62 -2.89
C ALA A 52 -6.23 -3.47 -2.09
N ARG A 53 -6.61 -3.25 -0.83
CA ARG A 53 -5.94 -2.30 0.07
C ARG A 53 -4.48 -2.69 0.32
N ASN A 54 -4.22 -3.97 0.57
CA ASN A 54 -2.91 -4.56 0.87
C ASN A 54 -1.78 -3.57 1.28
N PHE A 55 -0.75 -3.40 0.45
CA PHE A 55 0.42 -2.56 0.70
C PHE A 55 0.25 -1.12 0.22
N ASN A 56 -0.82 -0.80 -0.52
CA ASN A 56 -0.99 0.52 -1.14
C ASN A 56 -0.88 1.68 -0.13
N PRO A 57 -1.55 1.68 1.04
CA PRO A 57 -1.36 2.73 2.04
C PRO A 57 0.08 2.85 2.55
N MET A 58 0.76 1.72 2.82
CA MET A 58 2.12 1.73 3.35
C MET A 58 3.14 2.21 2.31
N MET A 59 2.95 1.87 1.05
CA MET A 59 3.83 2.35 -0.03
C MET A 59 3.63 3.85 -0.28
N ALA A 60 2.39 4.35 -0.19
CA ALA A 60 2.10 5.78 -0.31
C ALA A 60 2.84 6.63 0.73
N THR A 61 3.09 6.11 1.94
CA THR A 61 3.85 6.85 2.97
C THR A 61 5.36 6.71 2.84
N ALA A 62 5.86 5.68 2.16
CA ALA A 62 7.29 5.43 1.96
C ALA A 62 7.88 6.17 0.74
N GLY A 63 7.03 6.60 -0.20
CA GLY A 63 7.41 7.30 -1.40
C GLY A 63 7.62 8.80 -1.19
N LYS A 64 8.69 9.35 -1.77
CA LYS A 64 8.88 10.81 -1.87
C LYS A 64 7.87 11.43 -2.82
N ILE A 65 7.55 10.75 -3.93
CA ILE A 65 6.48 11.11 -4.87
C ILE A 65 5.56 9.91 -5.06
N THR A 66 4.35 10.01 -4.53
CA THR A 66 3.29 9.02 -4.68
C THR A 66 2.37 9.39 -5.84
N ILE A 67 2.17 8.41 -6.72
CA ILE A 67 1.26 8.48 -7.87
C ILE A 67 0.16 7.44 -7.64
N ALA A 68 -1.07 7.92 -7.49
CA ALA A 68 -2.24 7.08 -7.27
C ALA A 68 -3.06 6.93 -8.56
N GLU A 69 -3.23 5.69 -9.00
CA GLU A 69 -4.21 5.33 -10.01
C GLU A 69 -5.55 4.97 -9.33
N VAL A 70 -6.63 5.64 -9.71
CA VAL A 70 -7.97 5.40 -9.14
C VAL A 70 -8.95 4.94 -10.20
N GLU A 71 -9.96 4.15 -9.79
CA GLU A 71 -11.04 3.71 -10.68
C GLU A 71 -12.12 4.78 -10.82
N GLU A 72 -12.36 5.52 -9.74
CA GLU A 72 -13.27 6.65 -9.67
C GLU A 72 -12.52 7.86 -9.13
N LEU A 73 -12.54 8.96 -9.87
CA LEU A 73 -11.97 10.25 -9.46
C LEU A 73 -13.11 11.24 -9.25
N VAL A 74 -13.25 11.73 -8.01
CA VAL A 74 -14.35 12.62 -7.61
C VAL A 74 -13.84 13.99 -7.14
N PRO A 75 -14.67 15.04 -7.15
CA PRO A 75 -14.38 16.30 -6.47
C PRO A 75 -14.14 16.13 -4.97
N VAL A 76 -13.38 17.06 -4.37
CA VAL A 76 -13.22 17.16 -2.91
C VAL A 76 -14.58 17.35 -2.25
N GLY A 77 -14.82 16.63 -1.15
CA GLY A 77 -16.06 16.68 -0.37
C GLY A 77 -17.08 15.60 -0.72
N GLU A 78 -16.88 14.87 -1.83
CA GLU A 78 -17.73 13.72 -2.16
C GLU A 78 -17.36 12.45 -1.38
N LEU A 79 -16.10 12.35 -0.94
CA LEU A 79 -15.65 11.27 -0.06
C LEU A 79 -15.94 11.63 1.40
N ASP A 80 -16.63 10.76 2.12
CA ASP A 80 -16.82 10.88 3.56
C ASP A 80 -15.44 10.83 4.27
N PRO A 81 -15.07 11.86 5.04
CA PRO A 81 -13.80 11.90 5.77
C PRO A 81 -13.55 10.67 6.65
N ASN A 82 -14.59 10.06 7.23
CA ASN A 82 -14.46 8.87 8.08
C ASN A 82 -14.14 7.58 7.30
N HIS A 83 -14.28 7.62 5.97
CA HIS A 83 -14.02 6.47 5.09
C HIS A 83 -12.70 6.62 4.31
N ILE A 84 -11.95 7.71 4.50
CA ILE A 84 -10.64 7.90 3.89
C ILE A 84 -9.62 6.94 4.53
N HIS A 85 -8.97 6.10 3.72
CA HIS A 85 -7.95 5.17 4.22
C HIS A 85 -6.53 5.75 4.13
N THR A 86 -6.23 6.43 3.02
CA THR A 86 -4.96 7.15 2.85
C THR A 86 -5.30 8.62 2.67
N PRO A 87 -4.95 9.49 3.63
CA PRO A 87 -5.11 10.92 3.49
C PRO A 87 -4.30 11.48 2.31
N GLY A 88 -4.84 12.49 1.63
CA GLY A 88 -4.25 13.06 0.42
C GLY A 88 -2.86 13.68 0.60
N ILE A 89 -2.45 13.98 1.83
CA ILE A 89 -1.08 14.46 2.12
C ILE A 89 0.00 13.50 1.63
N TYR A 90 -0.30 12.20 1.54
CA TYR A 90 0.62 11.17 1.06
C TYR A 90 0.59 10.98 -0.46
N VAL A 91 -0.21 11.75 -1.20
CA VAL A 91 -0.43 11.58 -2.65
C VAL A 91 -0.11 12.88 -3.38
N GLN A 92 0.91 12.86 -4.24
CA GLN A 92 1.34 14.04 -4.99
C GLN A 92 0.73 14.09 -6.38
N ARG A 93 0.37 12.94 -6.95
CA ARG A 93 -0.27 12.85 -8.27
C ARG A 93 -1.38 11.82 -8.23
N ILE A 94 -2.50 12.14 -8.85
CA ILE A 94 -3.64 11.23 -8.99
C ILE A 94 -4.10 11.23 -10.44
N PHE A 95 -4.45 10.06 -10.96
CA PHE A 95 -5.03 9.95 -12.29
C PHE A 95 -6.10 8.86 -12.35
N LEU A 96 -7.07 9.07 -13.24
CA LEU A 96 -8.14 8.13 -13.52
C LEU A 96 -7.63 7.03 -14.45
N GLY A 97 -7.51 5.81 -13.94
CA GLY A 97 -7.17 4.63 -14.73
C GLY A 97 -8.31 4.25 -15.66
N LYS A 98 -8.02 4.07 -16.95
CA LYS A 98 -8.97 3.56 -17.96
C LYS A 98 -8.46 2.23 -18.51
N ASN A 99 -9.38 1.32 -18.85
CA ASN A 99 -9.09 0.08 -19.58
C ASN A 99 -8.09 -0.87 -18.89
N TYR A 100 -8.09 -0.97 -17.57
CA TYR A 100 -7.25 -1.93 -16.84
C TYR A 100 -7.99 -3.25 -16.58
N GLU A 101 -7.25 -4.36 -16.56
CA GLU A 101 -7.79 -5.69 -16.31
C GLU A 101 -7.55 -6.11 -14.86
N LYS A 102 -8.63 -6.43 -14.13
CA LYS A 102 -8.54 -7.06 -12.80
C LYS A 102 -8.42 -8.58 -12.97
N ARG A 103 -7.22 -9.04 -13.34
CA ARG A 103 -6.96 -10.48 -13.54
C ARG A 103 -7.10 -11.23 -12.22
N ILE A 104 -7.78 -12.37 -12.28
CA ILE A 104 -7.88 -13.33 -11.18
C ILE A 104 -6.88 -14.44 -11.47
N GLU A 105 -5.85 -14.57 -10.63
CA GLU A 105 -4.81 -15.60 -10.79
C GLU A 105 -5.39 -17.01 -10.67
N GLN A 106 -6.19 -17.26 -9.63
CA GLN A 106 -6.86 -18.53 -9.38
C GLN A 106 -8.34 -18.29 -9.07
N ARG A 107 -9.22 -18.64 -10.01
CA ARG A 107 -10.67 -18.49 -9.85
C ARG A 107 -11.28 -19.76 -9.26
N THR A 108 -11.39 -19.79 -7.93
CA THR A 108 -12.02 -20.90 -7.21
C THR A 108 -13.51 -20.60 -6.95
N ILE A 109 -14.39 -21.51 -7.36
CA ILE A 109 -15.86 -21.40 -7.17
C ILE A 109 -16.38 -22.65 -6.45
N THR A 110 -17.34 -22.48 -5.54
CA THR A 110 -18.08 -23.59 -4.92
C THR A 110 -19.41 -23.75 -5.65
N GLN A 111 -19.82 -24.99 -5.96
CA GLN A 111 -21.16 -25.25 -6.48
C GLN A 111 -22.18 -25.13 -5.34
N SER A 112 -23.20 -24.30 -5.54
CA SER A 112 -24.34 -24.13 -4.63
C SER A 112 -25.35 -25.26 -4.77
#